data_AF-A0A661E1J2-F1
#
_entry.id   AF-A0A661E1J2-F1
#
_cell.length_a   1.000
_cell.length_b   1.000
_cell.length_c   1.000
_cell.angle_alpha   90.00
_cell.angle_beta   90.00
_cell.angle_gamma   90.00
#
_symmetry.space_group_name_H-M   'P 1'
#
loop_
_entity.id
_entity.type
_entity.pdbx_description
1 polymer ?
#
loop_
_entity_poly.entity_id
_entity_poly.type
_entity_poly.pdbx_seq_one_letter_code
_entity_poly.pdbx_strand_id
1 'polypeptide(L)' 'MQKIQLKILDQRLGKEFPLPHYATEGSAGMDMRACLEEPLELAPGDTHLIPTGMAIHV' A
#
# COMPACT_ATOMS: atom_id res chain seq x y z
N MET A 1 -7.71 18.07 7.32
CA MET A 1 -7.54 16.62 7.06
C MET A 1 -8.27 15.83 8.12
N GLN A 2 -9.03 14.81 7.73
CA GLN A 2 -9.55 13.84 8.70
C GLN A 2 -8.43 12.87 9.11
N LYS A 3 -8.43 12.47 10.38
CA LYS A 3 -7.48 11.49 10.90
C LYS A 3 -8.09 10.10 10.76
N ILE A 4 -7.45 9.24 9.97
CA ILE A 4 -7.84 7.83 9.79
C ILE A 4 -6.92 6.95 10.63
N GLN A 5 -7.47 5.93 11.29
CA GLN A 5 -6.66 4.99 12.06
C GLN A 5 -5.97 4.00 11.11
N LEU A 6 -4.67 3.82 11.31
CA LEU A 6 -3.84 2.90 10.53
C LEU A 6 -3.23 1.84 11.45
N LYS A 7 -3.35 0.57 11.06
CA LYS A 7 -2.62 -0.53 11.67
C LYS A 7 -1.65 -1.13 10.64
N ILE A 8 -0.37 -1.14 10.97
CA ILE A 8 0.65 -1.84 10.20
C ILE A 8 0.51 -3.35 10.47
N LEU A 9 0.38 -4.14 9.41
CA LEU A 9 0.24 -5.59 9.47
C LEU A 9 1.54 -6.29 9.06
N ASP A 10 2.30 -5.69 8.15
CA ASP A 10 3.61 -6.18 7.70
C ASP A 10 4.72 -5.22 8.15
N GLN A 11 5.76 -5.75 8.79
CA GLN A 11 6.84 -4.95 9.38
C GLN A 11 7.72 -4.23 8.35
N ARG A 12 7.67 -4.63 7.07
CA ARG A 12 8.40 -3.99 5.98
C ARG A 12 7.81 -2.64 5.61
N LEU A 13 6.53 -2.42 5.87
CA LEU A 13 5.86 -1.15 5.61
C LEU A 13 6.29 -0.08 6.64
N GLY A 14 6.77 1.06 6.12
CA GLY A 14 7.45 2.10 6.87
C GLY A 14 8.96 1.89 7.04
N LYS A 15 9.52 0.76 6.58
CA LYS A 15 10.96 0.46 6.65
C LYS A 15 11.56 0.27 5.27
N GLU A 16 11.19 -0.82 4.61
CA GLU A 16 11.63 -1.15 3.24
C GLU A 16 10.75 -0.45 2.21
N PHE A 17 9.44 -0.41 2.48
CA PHE A 17 8.47 0.33 1.66
C PHE A 17 8.01 1.56 2.44
N PRO A 18 7.99 2.77 1.85
CA PRO A 18 7.46 3.93 2.54
C PRO A 18 5.96 3.80 2.76
N LEU A 19 5.46 4.43 3.83
CA LEU A 19 4.02 4.55 4.06
C LEU A 19 3.36 5.33 2.90
N PRO A 20 2.06 5.07 2.62
CA PRO A 20 1.30 5.87 1.66
C PRO A 20 1.33 7.34 2.05
N HIS A 21 1.57 8.18 1.05
CA HIS A 21 1.57 9.62 1.21
C HIS A 21 1.03 10.26 -0.08
N TYR A 22 0.57 11.50 0.05
CA TYR A 22 0.23 12.33 -1.09
C TYR A 22 1.51 12.79 -1.77
N ALA A 23 1.63 12.56 -3.09
CA ALA A 23 2.84 12.91 -3.84
C ALA A 23 3.05 14.43 -3.94
N THR A 24 1.96 15.20 -3.96
CA THR A 24 1.95 16.66 -3.99
C THR A 24 0.88 17.20 -3.03
N GLU A 25 0.97 18.48 -2.66
CA GLU A 25 -0.01 19.13 -1.79
C GLU A 25 -1.44 19.08 -2.35
N GLY A 26 -1.60 19.14 -3.68
CA GLY A 26 -2.89 19.08 -4.37
C GLY A 26 -3.36 17.67 -4.75
N SER A 27 -2.68 16.62 -4.30
CA SER A 27 -3.04 15.24 -4.67
C SER A 27 -4.37 14.82 -4.03
N ALA A 28 -5.27 14.24 -4.82
CA ALA A 28 -6.56 13.73 -4.34
C ALA A 28 -6.47 12.32 -3.74
N GLY A 29 -5.46 11.53 -4.12
CA GLY A 29 -5.28 10.14 -3.70
C GLY A 29 -3.85 9.84 -3.25
N MET A 30 -3.68 8.70 -2.59
CA MET A 30 -2.37 8.17 -2.17
C MET A 30 -2.08 6.89 -2.94
N ASP A 31 -0.81 6.67 -3.26
CA ASP A 31 -0.37 5.44 -3.90
C ASP A 31 -0.33 4.28 -2.89
N MET A 32 -0.80 3.12 -3.35
CA MET A 32 -0.73 1.85 -2.62
C MET A 32 0.39 1.00 -3.22
N ARG A 33 1.19 0.36 -2.37
CA ARG A 33 2.34 -0.46 -2.78
C ARG A 33 2.04 -1.94 -2.61
N ALA A 34 2.52 -2.75 -3.56
CA ALA A 34 2.49 -4.20 -3.46
C ALA A 34 3.48 -4.66 -2.37
N CYS A 35 2.97 -5.28 -1.30
CA CYS A 35 3.79 -5.78 -0.20
C CYS A 35 4.15 -7.25 -0.44
N LEU A 36 4.99 -7.48 -1.44
CA LEU A 36 5.41 -8.82 -1.88
C LEU A 36 6.83 -9.12 -1.40
N GLU A 37 7.14 -10.39 -1.18
CA GLU A 37 8.50 -10.86 -0.84
C GLU A 37 9.39 -10.95 -2.08
N GLU A 38 8.80 -11.28 -3.22
CA GLU A 38 9.47 -11.42 -4.50
C GLU A 38 8.62 -10.84 -5.63
N PRO A 39 9.22 -10.53 -6.80
CA PRO A 39 8.46 -10.11 -7.97
C PRO A 39 7.41 -11.16 -8.37
N LEU A 40 6.20 -10.70 -8.68
CA LEU A 40 5.11 -11.54 -9.19
C LEU A 40 4.92 -11.24 -10.69
N GLU A 41 5.13 -12.24 -11.54
CA GLU A 41 4.80 -12.16 -12.96
C GLU A 41 3.28 -12.37 -13.17
N LEU A 42 2.67 -11.57 -14.05
CA LEU A 42 1.26 -11.70 -14.42
C LEU A 42 1.16 -12.10 -15.89
N ALA A 43 0.59 -13.27 -16.18
CA ALA A 43 0.30 -13.66 -17.55
C ALA A 43 -0.98 -12.94 -18.06
N PRO A 44 -1.18 -12.85 -19.38
CA PRO A 44 -2.41 -12.28 -19.93
C PRO A 44 -3.66 -13.00 -19.43
N GLY A 45 -4.55 -12.27 -18.76
CA GLY A 45 -5.81 -12.78 -18.21
C GLY A 45 -5.76 -13.14 -16.71
N ASP A 46 -4.58 -13.12 -16.09
CA ASP A 46 -4.44 -13.41 -14.67
C ASP A 46 -5.04 -12.33 -13.78
N THR A 47 -5.48 -12.73 -12.59
CA THR A 47 -5.88 -11.83 -11.52
C THR A 47 -5.34 -12.35 -10.20
N HIS A 48 -4.61 -11.49 -9.47
CA HIS A 48 -4.01 -11.84 -8.19
C HIS A 48 -4.46 -10.86 -7.11
N LEU A 49 -4.71 -11.39 -5.92
CA LEU A 49 -4.96 -10.58 -4.74
C LEU A 49 -3.62 -10.16 -4.13
N ILE A 50 -3.33 -8.86 -4.14
CA ILE A 50 -2.06 -8.31 -3.67
C ILE A 50 -2.24 -7.64 -2.30
N PRO A 51 -1.47 -8.05 -1.27
CA PRO A 51 -1.53 -7.40 0.03
C PRO A 51 -0.81 -6.05 0.02
N THR A 52 -1.31 -5.12 0.84
CA THR A 52 -0.73 -3.78 1.03
C THR A 52 0.11 -3.67 2.30
N GLY A 53 0.06 -4.69 3.18
CA GLY A 53 0.75 -4.70 4.47
C GLY A 53 0.11 -3.84 5.56
N MET A 54 -1.12 -3.34 5.35
CA MET A 54 -1.80 -2.49 6.33
C MET A 54 -3.33 -2.66 6.34
N ALA A 55 -3.94 -2.21 7.43
CA ALA A 55 -5.38 -2.06 7.56
C ALA A 55 -5.73 -0.63 8.00
N ILE A 56 -6.86 -0.12 7.53
CA ILE A 56 -7.42 1.17 7.92
C ILE A 56 -8.78 1.00 8.60
N HIS A 57 -9.12 1.93 9.47
CA HIS A 57 -10.45 2.07 10.07
C HIS A 57 -10.88 3.54 9.95
N VAL A 58 -11.98 3.74 9.22
CA VAL A 58 -12.53 5.06 8.80
C VAL A 58 -13.63 5.48 9.76
#